data_AF-A0A527VBY0-F1
#
_entry.id   AF-A0A527VBY0-F1
#
_cell.length_a   1.000
_cell.length_b   1.000
_cell.length_c   1.000
_cell.angle_alpha   90.00
_cell.angle_beta   90.00
_cell.angle_gamma   90.00
#
_symmetry.space_group_name_H-M   'P 1'
#
loop_
_entity.id
_entity.type
_entity.pdbx_description
1 polymer ?
#
loop_
_entity_poly.entity_id
_entity_poly.type
_entity_poly.pdbx_seq_one_letter_code
_entity_poly.pdbx_strand_id
1 'polypeptide(L)'
;MYHSWLDRWDERRARRGEEGKKTTDFVLDAERAFPGAKKITTIEEFCAVADQAVADSAFFDEPSVSDQGFERQDGWLKFPSDISTDIEENNVVWA
;
A
#
# COMPACT_ATOMS: atom_id res chain seq x y z
N MET A 1 30.02 23.27 1.52
CA MET A 1 30.54 22.11 2.29
C MET A 1 29.47 21.32 3.02
N TYR A 2 28.29 21.89 3.34
CA TYR A 2 27.15 21.17 3.95
C TYR A 2 26.32 20.38 2.92
N HIS A 3 25.97 20.99 1.78
CA HIS A 3 25.19 20.33 0.71
C HIS A 3 25.88 19.08 0.16
N SER A 4 27.19 19.14 -0.09
CA SER A 4 27.99 17.99 -0.54
C SER A 4 28.01 16.79 0.42
N TRP A 5 27.74 17.01 1.70
CA TRP A 5 27.66 15.93 2.69
C TRP A 5 26.26 15.28 2.69
N LEU A 6 25.21 16.08 2.56
CA LEU A 6 23.83 15.59 2.40
C LEU A 6 23.66 14.79 1.11
N ASP A 7 24.17 15.29 -0.01
CA ASP A 7 24.08 14.60 -1.31
C ASP A 7 24.71 13.20 -1.24
N ARG A 8 25.87 13.09 -0.59
CA ARG A 8 26.57 11.80 -0.39
C ARG A 8 25.85 10.88 0.60
N TRP A 9 25.12 11.44 1.56
CA TRP A 9 24.34 10.66 2.51
C TRP A 9 23.09 10.08 1.83
N ASP A 10 22.39 10.89 1.04
CA ASP A 10 21.23 10.45 0.24
C ASP A 10 21.64 9.38 -0.78
N GLU A 11 22.73 9.60 -1.51
CA GLU A 11 23.25 8.61 -2.48
C GLU A 11 23.55 7.26 -1.81
N ARG A 12 24.21 7.27 -0.64
CA ARG A 12 24.49 6.04 0.12
C ARG A 12 23.23 5.36 0.63
N ARG A 13 22.22 6.14 1.03
CA ARG A 13 20.94 5.61 1.52
C ARG A 13 20.14 4.97 0.37
N ALA A 14 20.08 5.63 -0.78
CA ALA A 14 19.49 5.08 -1.99
C ALA A 14 20.20 3.77 -2.39
N ARG A 15 21.54 3.77 -2.45
CA ARG A 15 22.31 2.57 -2.80
C ARG A 15 22.06 1.39 -1.86
N ARG A 16 22.01 1.61 -0.55
CA ARG A 16 21.65 0.55 0.42
C ARG A 16 20.23 0.02 0.22
N GLY A 17 19.30 0.90 -0.13
CA GLY A 17 17.94 0.50 -0.50
C GLY A 17 17.94 -0.42 -1.71
N GLU A 18 18.72 -0.09 -2.75
CA GLU A 18 18.88 -0.93 -3.94
C GLU A 18 19.60 -2.26 -3.66
N GLU A 19 20.66 -2.26 -2.84
CA GLU A 19 21.40 -3.49 -2.44
C GLU A 19 20.48 -4.52 -1.77
N GLY A 20 19.44 -4.08 -1.08
CA GLY A 20 18.44 -4.95 -0.45
C GLY A 20 17.33 -5.44 -1.39
N LYS A 21 17.16 -4.81 -2.56
CA LYS A 21 16.15 -5.22 -3.54
C LYS A 21 16.62 -6.47 -4.28
N LYS A 22 15.67 -7.36 -4.54
CA LYS A 22 15.90 -8.57 -5.34
C LYS A 22 15.07 -8.48 -6.59
N THR A 23 15.62 -8.97 -7.70
CA THR A 23 14.82 -9.20 -8.90
C THR A 23 13.74 -10.20 -8.58
N THR A 24 12.48 -9.80 -8.76
CA THR A 24 11.32 -10.67 -8.64
C THR A 24 10.70 -10.85 -10.01
N ASP A 25 9.99 -11.96 -10.19
CA ASP A 25 9.19 -12.15 -11.40
C ASP A 25 8.13 -11.05 -11.50
N PHE A 26 7.75 -10.73 -12.74
CA PHE A 26 6.63 -9.84 -12.99
C PHE A 26 5.33 -10.54 -12.57
N VAL A 27 4.56 -9.89 -11.71
CA VAL A 27 3.29 -10.40 -11.19
C VAL A 27 2.25 -9.29 -11.27
N LEU A 28 1.09 -9.59 -11.84
CA LEU A 28 -0.03 -8.65 -11.97
C LEU A 28 -0.77 -8.41 -10.64
N ASP A 29 -0.75 -9.40 -9.74
CA ASP A 29 -1.29 -9.33 -8.37
C ASP A 29 -2.73 -8.78 -8.34
N ALA A 30 -3.56 -9.34 -9.24
CA ALA A 30 -4.91 -8.84 -9.52
C ALA A 30 -5.83 -8.90 -8.29
N GLU A 31 -5.56 -9.84 -7.37
CA GLU A 31 -6.24 -9.94 -6.08
C GLU A 31 -6.15 -8.67 -5.22
N ARG A 32 -5.10 -7.84 -5.41
CA ARG A 32 -4.97 -6.56 -4.70
C ARG A 32 -5.86 -5.47 -5.25
N ALA A 33 -6.03 -5.45 -6.57
CA ALA A 33 -6.84 -4.44 -7.25
C ALA A 33 -8.32 -4.83 -7.26
N PHE A 34 -8.62 -6.13 -7.34
CA PHE A 34 -9.97 -6.67 -7.49
C PHE A 34 -10.22 -7.71 -6.38
N PRO A 35 -10.69 -7.27 -5.19
CA PRO A 35 -10.97 -8.19 -4.08
C PRO A 35 -11.94 -9.31 -4.52
N GLY A 36 -11.53 -10.56 -4.32
CA GLY A 36 -12.33 -11.73 -4.70
C GLY A 36 -12.21 -12.16 -6.17
N ALA A 37 -11.37 -11.50 -6.98
CA ALA A 37 -11.06 -11.98 -8.33
C ALA A 37 -10.38 -13.35 -8.28
N LYS A 38 -10.65 -14.18 -9.31
CA LYS A 38 -9.90 -15.42 -9.52
C LYS A 38 -8.45 -15.07 -9.83
N LYS A 39 -7.53 -16.02 -9.60
CA LYS A 39 -6.11 -15.85 -9.95
C LYS A 39 -5.97 -15.52 -11.44
N ILE A 40 -5.61 -14.27 -11.72
CA ILE A 40 -5.38 -13.75 -13.07
C ILE A 40 -3.88 -13.81 -13.34
N THR A 41 -3.50 -14.44 -14.45
CA THR A 41 -2.09 -14.66 -14.79
C THR A 41 -1.67 -13.95 -16.06
N THR A 42 -2.61 -13.46 -16.85
CA THR A 42 -2.37 -12.79 -18.13
C THR A 42 -2.80 -11.33 -18.12
N ILE A 43 -2.18 -10.52 -18.97
CA ILE A 43 -2.51 -9.10 -19.09
C ILE A 43 -3.91 -8.92 -19.67
N GLU A 44 -4.30 -9.77 -20.63
CA GLU A 44 -5.60 -9.73 -21.28
C GLU A 44 -6.75 -9.98 -20.29
N GLU A 45 -6.62 -10.99 -19.42
CA GLU A 45 -7.57 -11.25 -18.34
C GLU A 45 -7.65 -10.09 -17.35
N PHE A 46 -6.50 -9.50 -17.00
CA PHE A 46 -6.45 -8.34 -16.11
C PHE A 46 -7.20 -7.14 -16.72
N CYS A 47 -6.95 -6.83 -17.99
CA CYS A 47 -7.63 -5.76 -18.70
C CYS A 47 -9.14 -6.01 -18.78
N ALA A 48 -9.57 -7.25 -19.04
CA ALA A 48 -10.99 -7.58 -19.08
C ALA A 48 -11.71 -7.35 -17.74
N VAL A 49 -11.03 -7.61 -16.61
CA VAL A 49 -11.57 -7.30 -15.27
C VAL A 49 -11.51 -5.79 -14.98
N ALA A 50 -10.47 -5.10 -15.43
CA ALA A 50 -10.38 -3.65 -15.31
C ALA A 50 -11.52 -2.94 -16.06
N ASP A 51 -11.87 -3.41 -17.26
CA ASP A 51 -13.00 -2.87 -18.02
C ASP A 51 -14.33 -3.07 -17.29
N GLN A 52 -14.51 -4.22 -16.61
CA GLN A 52 -15.69 -4.47 -15.78
C GLN A 52 -15.74 -3.54 -14.56
N ALA A 53 -14.60 -3.33 -13.90
CA ALA A 53 -14.50 -2.42 -12.76
C ALA A 53 -14.81 -0.96 -13.14
N VAL A 54 -14.37 -0.51 -14.32
CA VAL A 54 -14.70 0.83 -14.83
C VAL A 54 -16.20 0.97 -15.16
N ALA A 55 -16.85 -0.11 -15.60
CA ALA A 55 -18.28 -0.11 -15.90
C ALA A 55 -19.15 -0.13 -14.64
N ASP A 56 -18.63 -0.58 -13.50
CA ASP A 56 -19.31 -0.55 -12.21
C ASP A 56 -19.09 0.82 -11.54
N SER A 57 -20.14 1.65 -11.50
CA SER A 57 -20.08 2.98 -10.90
C SER A 57 -19.76 2.96 -9.40
N ALA A 58 -20.03 1.86 -8.71
CA ALA A 58 -19.78 1.73 -7.28
C ALA A 58 -18.41 1.14 -6.96
N PHE A 59 -17.65 0.68 -7.97
CA PHE A 59 -16.36 0.02 -7.74
C PHE A 59 -15.33 0.91 -7.04
N PHE A 60 -15.36 2.22 -7.33
CA PHE A 60 -14.46 3.22 -6.73
C PHE A 60 -15.08 3.97 -5.55
N ASP A 61 -16.30 3.60 -5.13
CA ASP A 61 -16.90 4.18 -3.95
C ASP A 61 -16.09 3.78 -2.71
N GLU A 62 -16.13 4.63 -1.68
CA GLU A 62 -15.45 4.34 -0.42
C GLU A 62 -16.04 3.06 0.19
N PRO A 63 -15.22 2.04 0.47
CA PRO A 63 -15.72 0.81 1.08
C PRO A 63 -16.36 1.14 2.43
N SER A 64 -17.56 0.61 2.67
CA SER A 64 -18.35 0.91 3.86
C SER A 64 -17.72 0.42 5.17
N VAL A 65 -16.74 -0.48 5.09
CA VAL A 65 -16.02 -1.06 6.23
C VAL A 65 -14.56 -1.24 5.84
N SER A 66 -13.64 -0.65 6.61
CA SER A 66 -12.23 -1.07 6.54
C SER A 66 -12.09 -2.32 7.42
N ASP A 67 -11.97 -3.49 6.81
CA ASP A 67 -11.72 -4.75 7.54
C ASP A 67 -10.36 -4.74 8.28
N GLN A 68 -9.57 -3.71 8.05
CA GLN A 68 -8.22 -3.51 8.59
C GLN A 68 -8.18 -2.54 9.78
N GLY A 69 -9.32 -1.98 10.22
CA GLY A 69 -9.38 -1.11 11.41
C GLY A 69 -8.78 0.28 11.20
N PHE A 70 -8.69 0.74 9.95
CA PHE A 70 -8.30 2.10 9.61
C PHE A 70 -9.52 3.02 9.66
N GLU A 71 -9.45 4.07 10.46
CA GLU A 71 -10.46 5.11 10.57
C GLU A 71 -9.87 6.44 10.08
N ARG A 72 -10.62 7.18 9.27
CA ARG A 72 -10.27 8.56 8.93
C ARG A 72 -11.02 9.50 9.85
N GLN A 73 -10.31 10.31 10.61
CA GLN A 73 -10.88 11.28 11.55
C GLN A 73 -10.19 12.63 11.40
N ASP A 74 -10.96 13.67 11.06
CA ASP A 74 -10.47 15.06 10.98
C ASP A 74 -9.23 15.25 10.09
N GLY A 75 -9.12 14.46 9.01
CA GLY A 75 -7.99 14.49 8.08
C GLY A 75 -6.79 13.61 8.49
N TRP A 76 -6.85 12.97 9.65
CA TRP A 76 -5.86 12.01 10.13
C TRP A 76 -6.31 10.57 9.88
N LEU A 77 -5.34 9.70 9.61
CA LEU A 77 -5.55 8.26 9.54
C LEU A 77 -5.20 7.63 10.89
N LYS A 78 -6.18 6.96 11.49
CA LYS A 78 -6.09 6.26 12.77
C LYS A 78 -6.14 4.75 12.52
N PHE A 79 -5.24 3.98 13.13
CA PHE A 79 -5.20 2.52 12.98
C PHE A 79 -4.47 1.83 14.12
N PRO A 80 -4.68 0.53 14.36
CA PRO A 80 -3.98 -0.20 15.41
C PRO A 80 -2.47 -0.27 15.12
N SER A 81 -1.67 -0.09 16.18
CA SER A 81 -0.23 -0.29 16.17
C SER A 81 0.10 -1.79 16.09
N ASP A 82 1.19 -2.13 15.40
CA ASP A 82 1.76 -3.49 15.41
C ASP A 82 2.36 -3.87 16.78
N ILE A 83 2.45 -2.91 17.71
CA ILE A 83 2.93 -3.09 19.08
C ILE A 83 1.75 -2.97 20.03
N SER A 84 1.58 -3.99 20.88
CA SER A 84 0.58 -3.99 21.95
C SER A 84 1.25 -3.77 23.30
N THR A 85 0.72 -2.80 24.04
CA THR A 85 1.16 -2.41 25.39
C THR A 85 -0.05 -2.27 26.31
N ASP A 86 0.19 -2.21 27.62
CA ASP A 86 -0.88 -2.03 28.62
C ASP A 86 -1.53 -0.62 28.59
N ILE A 87 -1.04 0.28 27.74
CA ILE A 87 -1.56 1.65 27.56
C ILE A 87 -2.27 1.71 26.21
N GLU A 88 -3.59 1.96 26.22
CA GLU A 88 -4.40 1.92 25.00
C GLU A 88 -3.94 2.93 23.94
N GLU A 89 -3.52 4.12 24.35
CA GLU A 89 -3.08 5.18 23.44
C GLU A 89 -1.82 4.81 22.66
N ASN A 90 -0.95 3.98 23.23
CA ASN A 90 0.27 3.49 22.55
C ASN A 90 -0.04 2.40 21.51
N ASN A 91 -1.24 1.84 21.56
CA ASN A 91 -1.69 0.79 20.65
C ASN A 91 -2.38 1.37 19.41
N VAL A 92 -2.41 2.71 19.26
CA VAL A 92 -3.07 3.40 18.15
C VAL A 92 -2.10 4.39 17.50
N VAL A 93 -1.99 4.33 16.17
CA VAL A 93 -1.17 5.25 15.36
C VAL A 93 -2.07 6.31 14.74
N TRP A 94 -1.56 7.54 14.68
CA TRP A 94 -2.16 8.68 13.96
C TRP A 94 -1.17 9.19 12.92
N ALA A 95 -1.59 9.27 11.65
CA ALA A 95 -0.75 9.70 10.52
C ALA A 95 -1.46 10.67 9.58
#